data_AF-A0A1L9P9L0-F1
#
_entry.id   AF-A0A1L9P9L0-F1
#
_cell.length_a   1.000
_cell.length_b   1.000
_cell.length_c   1.000
_cell.angle_alpha   90.00
_cell.angle_beta   90.00
_cell.angle_gamma   90.00
#
_symmetry.space_group_name_H-M   'P 1'
#
loop_
_entity.id
_entity.type
_entity.pdbx_description
1 polymer ?
#
loop_
_entity_poly.entity_id
_entity_poly.type
_entity_poly.pdbx_seq_one_letter_code
_entity_poly.pdbx_strand_id
1 'polypeptide(L)'
;MATQYDCSRKSQRCDACRTMASRVSASVPISDLICGPGIYPLIIECQGKGTKDQLMELTNRLQSALRGTTAGPIRIAARRAPVGRNPPGKWHDFTGSNGAAYKASKALKRAPRLIGLLDPEQVLEQFPEKRQVWQDRVGTAREIKILVDFTTTVASKGDFEQVVTRACGDIYPVGRIVHPDASGHASLHRLQWFAMACPEEEEKGKPVVTITKAGYVRRKQK
;
A
#
# COMPACT_ATOMS: atom_id res chain seq x y z
N MET A 1 -21.64 -18.64 -17.90
CA MET A 1 -20.34 -19.14 -17.44
C MET A 1 -19.27 -18.19 -17.97
N ALA A 2 -18.66 -17.37 -17.11
CA ALA A 2 -17.63 -16.43 -17.54
C ALA A 2 -16.34 -17.21 -17.88
N THR A 3 -15.80 -16.99 -19.08
CA THR A 3 -14.51 -17.54 -19.51
C THR A 3 -13.44 -17.16 -18.49
N GLN A 4 -12.87 -18.18 -17.85
CA GLN A 4 -11.85 -18.03 -16.83
C GLN A 4 -10.55 -17.62 -17.53
N TYR A 5 -10.29 -16.32 -17.64
CA TYR A 5 -9.04 -15.82 -18.22
C TYR A 5 -7.86 -16.21 -17.33
N ASP A 6 -7.06 -17.18 -17.78
CA ASP A 6 -5.78 -17.50 -17.14
C ASP A 6 -4.74 -16.42 -17.49
N CYS A 7 -4.80 -15.30 -16.77
CA CYS A 7 -3.83 -14.22 -16.87
C CYS A 7 -2.72 -14.35 -15.84
N SER A 8 -2.44 -15.56 -15.35
CA SER A 8 -1.39 -15.79 -14.34
C SER A 8 -0.01 -15.39 -14.89
N ARG A 9 0.23 -15.62 -16.19
CA ARG A 9 1.53 -15.37 -16.85
C ARG A 9 1.51 -14.14 -17.75
N LYS A 10 2.68 -13.49 -17.90
CA LYS A 10 2.86 -12.29 -18.73
C LYS A 10 2.40 -12.49 -20.18
N SER A 11 2.72 -13.63 -20.79
CA SER A 11 2.39 -13.95 -22.18
C SER A 11 0.90 -14.25 -22.42
N GLN A 12 0.15 -14.54 -21.37
CA GLN A 12 -1.27 -14.94 -21.43
C GLN A 12 -2.21 -13.84 -20.91
N ARG A 13 -1.68 -12.64 -20.63
CA ARG A 13 -2.49 -11.52 -20.13
C ARG A 13 -3.51 -11.08 -21.19
N CYS A 14 -4.77 -11.01 -20.78
CA CYS A 14 -5.80 -10.28 -21.49
C CYS A 14 -5.41 -8.80 -21.66
N ASP A 15 -6.11 -8.06 -22.53
CA ASP A 15 -5.79 -6.66 -22.81
C ASP A 15 -5.85 -5.79 -21.54
N ALA A 16 -6.86 -5.99 -20.68
CA ALA A 16 -6.98 -5.27 -19.41
C ALA A 16 -5.76 -5.46 -18.50
N CYS A 17 -5.26 -6.70 -18.37
CA CYS A 17 -4.04 -6.97 -17.61
C CYS A 17 -2.79 -6.40 -18.27
N ARG A 18 -2.70 -6.40 -19.61
CA ARG A 18 -1.58 -5.76 -20.31
C ARG A 18 -1.57 -4.25 -20.06
N THR A 19 -2.73 -3.60 -20.16
CA THR A 19 -2.89 -2.16 -19.88
C THR A 19 -2.56 -1.80 -18.43
N MET A 20 -3.00 -2.59 -17.44
CA MET A 20 -2.65 -2.31 -16.05
C MET A 20 -1.18 -2.56 -15.78
N ALA A 21 -0.61 -3.64 -16.33
CA ALA A 21 0.81 -3.94 -16.15
C ALA A 21 1.73 -2.88 -16.76
N SER A 22 1.35 -2.26 -17.88
CA SER A 22 2.15 -1.18 -18.47
C SER A 22 2.15 0.09 -17.63
N ARG A 23 1.22 0.25 -16.69
CA ARG A 23 1.17 1.39 -15.77
C ARG A 23 1.99 1.17 -14.50
N VAL A 24 2.54 -0.02 -14.30
CA VAL A 24 3.37 -0.34 -13.14
C VAL A 24 4.81 0.04 -13.41
N SER A 25 5.46 0.68 -12.45
CA SER A 25 6.89 0.99 -12.51
C SER A 25 7.72 -0.27 -12.81
N ALA A 26 8.68 -0.12 -13.72
CA ALA A 26 9.66 -1.16 -14.03
C ALA A 26 10.54 -1.57 -12.83
N SER A 27 10.55 -0.77 -11.75
CA SER A 27 11.24 -1.11 -10.51
C SER A 27 10.56 -2.22 -9.70
N VAL A 28 9.30 -2.53 -9.98
CA VAL A 28 8.58 -3.62 -9.30
C VAL A 28 9.01 -4.97 -9.88
N PRO A 29 9.47 -5.93 -9.06
CA PRO A 29 9.87 -7.25 -9.54
C PRO A 29 8.73 -7.93 -10.30
N ILE A 30 9.05 -8.54 -11.46
CA ILE A 30 8.05 -9.22 -12.29
C ILE A 30 7.34 -10.34 -11.51
N SER A 31 8.04 -11.01 -10.58
CA SER A 31 7.47 -12.04 -9.69
C SER A 31 6.29 -11.52 -8.87
N ASP A 32 6.34 -10.25 -8.45
CA ASP A 32 5.28 -9.64 -7.64
C ASP A 32 4.02 -9.37 -8.48
N LEU A 33 4.20 -9.17 -9.80
CA LEU A 33 3.13 -8.90 -10.76
C LEU A 33 2.45 -10.16 -11.31
N ILE A 34 2.96 -11.34 -10.97
CA ILE A 34 2.46 -12.64 -11.44
C ILE A 34 1.56 -13.26 -10.38
N CYS A 35 0.27 -13.40 -10.68
CA CYS A 35 -0.66 -14.11 -9.81
C CYS A 35 -0.56 -15.60 -10.11
N GLY A 36 0.00 -16.38 -9.17
CA GLY A 36 0.16 -17.82 -9.34
C GLY A 36 -1.19 -18.57 -9.40
N PRO A 37 -1.20 -19.82 -9.90
CA PRO A 37 -2.41 -20.64 -9.86
C PRO A 37 -2.88 -20.83 -8.42
N GLY A 38 -4.19 -20.73 -8.20
CA GLY A 38 -4.79 -20.86 -6.88
C GLY A 38 -4.60 -19.63 -5.97
N ILE A 39 -4.01 -18.54 -6.46
CA ILE A 39 -3.90 -17.31 -5.68
C ILE A 39 -5.13 -16.43 -5.84
N TYR A 40 -5.67 -15.98 -4.71
CA TYR A 40 -6.85 -15.14 -4.60
C TYR A 40 -6.50 -13.82 -3.87
N PRO A 41 -6.17 -12.75 -4.62
CA PRO A 41 -5.74 -11.48 -4.04
C PRO A 41 -6.93 -10.64 -3.56
N LEU A 42 -6.94 -10.28 -2.29
CA LEU A 42 -7.90 -9.34 -1.70
C LEU A 42 -7.27 -7.96 -1.53
N ILE A 43 -8.06 -6.90 -1.76
CA ILE A 43 -7.67 -5.52 -1.46
C ILE A 43 -8.52 -5.03 -0.31
N ILE A 44 -7.89 -4.76 0.82
CA ILE A 44 -8.52 -4.20 2.01
C ILE A 44 -8.33 -2.69 1.97
N GLU A 45 -9.42 -1.95 2.05
CA GLU A 45 -9.44 -0.49 2.10
C GLU A 45 -9.70 -0.05 3.53
N CYS A 46 -8.74 0.64 4.11
CA CYS A 46 -8.84 1.23 5.44
C CYS A 46 -8.62 2.75 5.37
N GLN A 47 -9.08 3.46 6.39
CA GLN A 47 -8.77 4.86 6.59
C GLN A 47 -8.32 5.07 8.02
N GLY A 48 -7.31 5.91 8.23
CA GLY A 48 -6.89 6.24 9.60
C GLY A 48 -5.79 7.28 9.64
N LYS A 49 -5.52 7.78 10.84
CA LYS A 49 -4.37 8.67 11.08
C LYS A 49 -3.15 7.81 11.38
N GLY A 50 -1.98 8.25 10.95
CA GLY A 50 -0.76 7.59 11.39
C GLY A 50 0.49 7.99 10.63
N THR A 51 1.63 7.67 11.23
CA THR A 51 2.96 7.82 10.61
C THR A 51 3.28 6.61 9.74
N LYS A 52 4.34 6.71 8.93
CA LYS A 52 4.88 5.57 8.18
C LYS A 52 5.13 4.36 9.09
N ASP A 53 5.66 4.62 10.28
CA ASP A 53 6.01 3.57 11.23
C ASP A 53 4.77 2.82 11.77
N GLN A 54 3.66 3.53 11.98
CA GLN A 54 2.40 2.91 12.41
C GLN A 54 1.74 2.08 11.29
N LEU A 55 1.91 2.48 10.02
CA LEU A 55 1.48 1.68 8.86
C LEU A 55 2.31 0.40 8.71
N MET A 56 3.62 0.47 8.99
CA MET A 56 4.46 -0.74 9.05
C MET A 56 4.01 -1.66 10.19
N GLU A 57 3.66 -1.10 11.35
CA GLU A 57 3.17 -1.89 12.48
C GLU A 57 1.79 -2.52 12.20
N LEU A 58 0.90 -1.83 11.49
CA LEU A 58 -0.34 -2.43 10.98
C LEU A 58 -0.05 -3.66 10.11
N THR A 59 0.98 -3.59 9.26
CA THR A 59 1.39 -4.71 8.42
C THR A 59 1.87 -5.90 9.26
N ASN A 60 2.69 -5.66 10.29
CA ASN A 60 3.13 -6.70 11.21
C ASN A 60 1.96 -7.35 11.97
N ARG A 61 1.01 -6.54 12.45
CA ARG A 61 -0.19 -7.03 13.14
C ARG A 61 -1.04 -7.91 12.23
N LEU A 62 -1.27 -7.49 10.99
CA LEU A 62 -1.99 -8.30 10.00
C LEU A 62 -1.23 -9.59 9.66
N GLN A 63 0.09 -9.53 9.47
CA GLN A 63 0.90 -10.74 9.25
C GLN A 63 0.83 -11.71 10.43
N SER A 64 0.82 -11.19 11.66
CA SER A 64 0.69 -11.99 12.87
C SER A 64 -0.72 -12.59 13.01
N ALA A 65 -1.76 -11.79 12.79
CA ALA A 65 -3.16 -12.22 12.89
C ALA A 65 -3.52 -13.26 11.82
N LEU A 66 -2.89 -13.18 10.66
CA LEU A 66 -3.07 -14.14 9.56
C LEU A 66 -2.05 -15.28 9.58
N ARG A 67 -1.21 -15.37 10.62
CA ARG A 67 -0.27 -16.47 10.78
C ARG A 67 -1.04 -17.79 10.94
N GLY A 68 -0.66 -18.81 10.17
CA GLY A 68 -1.35 -20.10 10.16
C GLY A 68 -2.59 -20.15 9.26
N THR A 69 -2.89 -19.08 8.54
CA THR A 69 -3.89 -19.09 7.46
C THR A 69 -3.25 -19.37 6.10
N THR A 70 -4.05 -19.38 5.04
CA THR A 70 -3.62 -19.47 3.64
C THR A 70 -3.08 -18.14 3.08
N ALA A 71 -2.91 -17.12 3.92
CA ALA A 71 -2.39 -15.82 3.53
C ALA A 71 -0.88 -15.87 3.19
N GLY A 72 -0.56 -15.34 2.02
CA GLY A 72 0.78 -15.05 1.53
C GLY A 72 1.22 -13.62 1.90
N PRO A 73 2.16 -13.04 1.15
CA PRO A 73 2.73 -11.73 1.45
C PRO A 73 1.67 -10.63 1.55
N ILE A 74 1.78 -9.80 2.59
CA ILE A 74 0.93 -8.62 2.79
C ILE A 74 1.68 -7.39 2.27
N ARG A 75 1.00 -6.59 1.44
CA ARG A 75 1.52 -5.34 0.91
C ARG A 75 0.64 -4.18 1.31
N ILE A 76 1.23 -3.04 1.65
CA ILE A 76 0.50 -1.86 2.10
C ILE A 76 0.94 -0.62 1.32
N ALA A 77 -0.05 0.10 0.81
CA ALA A 77 0.14 1.41 0.21
C ALA A 77 -0.73 2.41 0.96
N ALA A 78 -0.24 3.62 1.14
CA ALA A 78 -1.05 4.69 1.70
C ALA A 78 -0.80 6.02 1.02
N ARG A 79 -1.82 6.87 1.02
CA ARG A 79 -1.72 8.27 0.61
C ARG A 79 -2.42 9.17 1.61
N ARG A 80 -2.08 10.46 1.59
CA ARG A 80 -2.84 11.47 2.33
C ARG A 80 -4.27 11.55 1.76
N ALA A 81 -5.27 11.49 2.62
CA ALA A 81 -6.66 11.72 2.24
C ALA A 81 -6.85 13.18 1.76
N PRO A 82 -7.88 13.46 0.94
CA PRO A 82 -8.23 14.84 0.59
C PRO A 82 -8.65 15.62 1.84
N VAL A 83 -8.31 16.92 1.89
CA VAL A 83 -8.68 17.81 3.02
C VAL A 83 -9.20 19.12 2.46
N GLY A 84 -10.52 19.33 2.57
CA GLY A 84 -11.18 20.51 2.00
C GLY A 84 -10.93 20.61 0.49
N ARG A 85 -10.22 21.65 0.06
CA ARG A 85 -9.84 21.87 -1.35
C ARG A 85 -8.54 21.17 -1.76
N ASN A 86 -7.79 20.60 -0.80
CA ASN A 86 -6.53 19.95 -1.10
C ASN A 86 -6.77 18.55 -1.68
N PRO A 87 -6.24 18.25 -2.88
CA PRO A 87 -6.40 16.93 -3.48
C PRO A 87 -5.67 15.85 -2.67
N PRO A 88 -6.06 14.57 -2.86
CA PRO A 88 -5.37 13.45 -2.25
C PRO A 88 -3.88 13.47 -2.60
N GLY A 89 -3.07 12.96 -1.67
CA GLY A 89 -1.63 12.81 -1.89
C GLY A 89 -1.31 11.73 -2.94
N LYS A 90 -0.02 11.59 -3.24
CA LYS A 90 0.48 10.44 -4.02
C LYS A 90 0.40 9.17 -3.17
N TRP A 91 0.17 8.05 -3.85
CA TRP A 91 0.33 6.73 -3.24
C TRP A 91 1.80 6.43 -3.01
N HIS A 92 2.07 5.82 -1.86
CA HIS A 92 3.38 5.32 -1.51
C HIS A 92 3.23 3.86 -1.08
N ASP A 93 3.95 2.96 -1.73
CA ASP A 93 4.14 1.59 -1.26
C ASP A 93 5.09 1.58 -0.05
N PHE A 94 4.60 1.08 1.07
CA PHE A 94 5.36 0.95 2.31
C PHE A 94 5.95 -0.45 2.50
N THR A 95 5.55 -1.41 1.66
CA THR A 95 6.08 -2.77 1.64
C THR A 95 7.51 -2.84 1.10
N GLY A 96 7.89 -1.89 0.24
CA GLY A 96 9.10 -1.92 -0.58
C GLY A 96 10.34 -1.21 -0.03
N SER A 97 10.44 -0.86 1.24
CA SER A 97 11.68 -0.26 1.76
C SER A 97 12.77 -1.31 2.03
N ASN A 98 13.21 -2.01 0.98
CA ASN A 98 14.27 -3.03 0.98
C ASN A 98 13.98 -4.21 1.93
N GLY A 99 14.40 -5.43 1.57
CA GLY A 99 14.44 -6.58 2.48
C GLY A 99 15.33 -6.41 3.73
N ALA A 100 15.72 -5.18 4.08
CA ALA A 100 16.29 -4.85 5.37
C ALA A 100 15.15 -4.84 6.38
N ALA A 101 15.17 -5.82 7.30
CA ALA A 101 14.34 -5.83 8.50
C ALA A 101 14.11 -4.40 8.99
N TYR A 102 12.86 -3.93 8.90
CA TYR A 102 12.49 -2.58 9.27
C TYR A 102 13.08 -2.27 10.64
N LYS A 103 14.10 -1.40 10.66
CA LYS A 103 14.68 -0.93 11.91
C LYS A 103 13.79 0.21 12.36
N ALA A 104 12.85 -0.09 13.25
CA ALA A 104 12.07 0.92 13.95
C ALA A 104 13.00 2.07 14.36
N SER A 105 12.57 3.30 14.07
CA SER A 105 13.32 4.51 14.40
C SER A 105 13.75 4.45 15.88
N LYS A 106 14.92 5.01 16.22
CA LYS A 106 15.39 5.03 17.62
C LYS A 106 14.33 5.63 18.58
N ALA A 107 13.46 6.51 18.07
CA ALA A 107 12.33 7.07 18.78
C ALA A 107 11.28 6.02 19.18
N LEU A 108 10.90 5.11 18.27
CA LEU A 108 10.01 3.99 18.57
C LEU A 108 10.66 3.03 19.57
N LYS A 109 11.92 2.64 19.34
CA LYS A 109 12.64 1.71 20.24
C LYS A 109 12.75 2.21 21.69
N ARG A 110 12.82 3.53 21.89
CA ARG A 110 12.90 4.17 23.22
C ARG A 110 11.55 4.39 23.87
N ALA A 111 10.46 4.28 23.11
CA ALA A 111 9.12 4.46 23.63
C ALA A 111 8.17 3.39 23.07
N PRO A 112 8.39 2.10 23.42
CA PRO A 112 7.48 1.01 23.02
C PRO A 112 6.03 1.28 23.42
N ARG A 113 5.81 2.05 24.50
CA ARG A 113 4.48 2.52 24.93
C ARG A 113 3.84 3.51 23.94
N LEU A 114 4.62 4.33 23.24
CA LEU A 114 4.14 5.19 22.14
C LEU A 114 3.85 4.40 20.86
N ILE A 115 4.45 3.21 20.69
CA ILE A 115 4.11 2.27 19.62
C ILE A 115 2.78 1.57 19.90
N GLY A 116 2.49 1.29 21.18
CA GLY A 116 1.17 0.80 21.63
C GLY A 116 0.08 1.87 21.65
N LEU A 117 0.46 3.15 21.71
CA LEU A 117 -0.44 4.29 21.50
C LEU A 117 -0.64 4.53 20.00
N LEU A 118 -1.25 3.56 19.35
CA LEU A 118 -1.71 3.69 17.96
C LEU A 118 -2.96 4.54 17.85
N ASP A 119 -3.63 4.81 18.98
CA ASP A 119 -4.69 5.80 19.07
C ASP A 119 -4.08 7.21 19.26
N PRO A 120 -4.19 8.10 18.25
CA PRO A 120 -3.75 9.47 18.36
C PRO A 120 -4.33 10.19 19.58
N GLU A 121 -5.57 9.88 19.97
CA GLU A 121 -6.22 10.57 21.08
C GLU A 121 -5.57 10.17 22.42
N GLN A 122 -5.24 8.89 22.62
CA GLN A 122 -4.52 8.46 23.82
C GLN A 122 -3.10 9.04 23.92
N VAL A 123 -2.39 9.23 22.78
CA VAL A 123 -1.08 9.93 22.80
C VAL A 123 -1.26 11.36 23.26
N LEU A 124 -2.31 12.03 22.80
CA LEU A 124 -2.59 13.43 23.10
C LEU A 124 -3.09 13.63 24.54
N GLU A 125 -3.79 12.65 25.11
CA GLU A 125 -4.15 12.63 26.53
C GLU A 125 -2.90 12.53 27.42
N GLN A 126 -1.92 11.71 27.05
CA GLN A 126 -0.69 11.52 27.84
C GLN A 126 0.36 12.62 27.63
N PHE A 127 0.39 13.24 26.44
CA PHE A 127 1.38 14.25 26.06
C PHE A 127 0.71 15.44 25.36
N PRO A 128 -0.13 16.22 26.08
CA PRO A 128 -0.88 17.34 25.49
C PRO A 128 0.03 18.41 24.87
N GLU A 129 1.26 18.57 25.38
CA GLU A 129 2.26 19.50 24.85
C GLU A 129 2.75 19.14 23.43
N LYS A 130 2.57 17.88 23.01
CA LYS A 130 2.94 17.43 21.66
C LYS A 130 1.80 17.58 20.65
N ARG A 131 0.63 18.07 21.07
CA ARG A 131 -0.58 18.16 20.23
C ARG A 131 -0.36 18.90 18.93
N GLN A 132 0.30 20.05 18.99
CA GLN A 132 0.57 20.85 17.79
C GLN A 132 1.47 20.10 16.79
N VAL A 133 2.59 19.54 17.26
CA VAL A 133 3.52 18.75 16.44
C VAL A 133 2.85 17.51 15.85
N TRP A 134 1.94 16.88 16.60
CA TRP A 134 1.19 15.71 16.15
C TRP A 134 0.10 16.08 15.14
N GLN A 135 -0.63 17.18 15.34
CA GLN A 135 -1.59 17.68 14.35
C GLN A 135 -0.90 18.05 13.05
N ASP A 136 0.27 18.70 13.12
CA ASP A 136 1.05 19.10 11.94
C ASP A 136 1.63 17.89 11.16
N ARG A 137 2.04 16.81 11.86
CA ARG A 137 2.69 15.65 11.23
C ARG A 137 1.76 14.47 10.93
N VAL A 138 0.69 14.31 11.69
CA VAL A 138 -0.16 13.11 11.73
C VAL A 138 -1.65 13.42 11.76
N GLY A 139 -2.03 14.71 11.88
CA GLY A 139 -3.42 15.13 11.97
C GLY A 139 -4.24 14.88 10.71
N THR A 140 -3.57 14.65 9.57
CA THR A 140 -4.27 14.33 8.32
C THR A 140 -4.51 12.83 8.20
N ALA A 141 -5.77 12.46 7.97
CA ALA A 141 -6.16 11.09 7.67
C ALA A 141 -5.44 10.56 6.41
N ARG A 142 -5.22 9.25 6.37
CA ARG A 142 -4.66 8.54 5.24
C ARG A 142 -5.66 7.54 4.71
N GLU A 143 -5.71 7.44 3.39
CA GLU A 143 -6.32 6.30 2.72
C GLU A 143 -5.26 5.20 2.61
N ILE A 144 -5.63 3.98 3.01
CA ILE A 144 -4.73 2.83 3.10
C ILE A 144 -5.32 1.70 2.26
N LYS A 145 -4.49 1.11 1.40
CA LYS A 145 -4.85 -0.07 0.59
C LYS A 145 -3.87 -1.18 0.86
N ILE A 146 -4.40 -2.31 1.31
CA ILE A 146 -3.62 -3.48 1.68
C ILE A 146 -3.94 -4.59 0.70
N LEU A 147 -2.93 -5.12 0.02
CA LEU A 147 -3.06 -6.30 -0.82
C LEU A 147 -2.63 -7.52 -0.02
N VAL A 148 -3.49 -8.53 0.02
CA VAL A 148 -3.20 -9.83 0.65
C VAL A 148 -3.52 -10.93 -0.33
N ASP A 149 -2.55 -11.80 -0.58
CA ASP A 149 -2.70 -12.94 -1.48
C ASP A 149 -3.10 -14.20 -0.69
N PHE A 150 -4.23 -14.85 -1.00
CA PHE A 150 -4.61 -16.12 -0.37
C PHE A 150 -4.33 -17.30 -1.30
N THR A 151 -3.94 -18.46 -0.79
CA THR A 151 -3.83 -19.69 -1.58
C THR A 151 -5.16 -20.44 -1.75
N THR A 152 -6.24 -19.89 -1.20
CA THR A 152 -7.61 -20.41 -1.32
C THR A 152 -8.59 -19.27 -1.52
N THR A 153 -9.75 -19.56 -2.12
CA THR A 153 -10.84 -18.59 -2.18
C THR A 153 -11.31 -18.25 -0.77
N VAL A 154 -11.51 -16.96 -0.52
CA VAL A 154 -12.03 -16.46 0.76
C VAL A 154 -13.46 -16.03 0.54
N ALA A 155 -14.37 -16.56 1.35
CA ALA A 155 -15.78 -16.16 1.31
C ALA A 155 -15.93 -14.71 1.76
N SER A 156 -16.73 -13.93 1.02
CA SER A 156 -17.11 -12.60 1.47
C SER A 156 -17.97 -12.70 2.72
N LYS A 157 -17.76 -11.77 3.66
CA LYS A 157 -18.37 -11.73 5.00
C LYS A 157 -18.09 -12.95 5.88
N GLY A 158 -17.04 -13.72 5.56
CA GLY A 158 -16.60 -14.85 6.36
C GLY A 158 -15.70 -14.47 7.54
N ASP A 159 -15.21 -15.49 8.26
CA ASP A 159 -14.35 -15.34 9.45
C ASP A 159 -13.09 -14.51 9.17
N PHE A 160 -12.57 -14.58 7.94
CA PHE A 160 -11.41 -13.81 7.53
C PHE A 160 -11.63 -12.29 7.66
N GLU A 161 -12.76 -11.78 7.17
CA GLU A 161 -13.05 -10.34 7.21
C GLU A 161 -13.13 -9.85 8.66
N GLN A 162 -13.62 -10.70 9.57
CA GLN A 162 -13.63 -10.40 11.01
C GLN A 162 -12.23 -10.36 11.61
N VAL A 163 -11.35 -11.29 11.23
CA VAL A 163 -9.94 -11.30 11.67
C VAL A 163 -9.22 -10.04 11.21
N VAL A 164 -9.39 -9.65 9.94
CA VAL A 164 -8.82 -8.41 9.39
C VAL A 164 -9.36 -7.19 10.13
N THR A 165 -10.67 -7.11 10.33
CA THR A 165 -11.32 -5.99 11.03
C THR A 165 -10.76 -5.85 12.45
N ARG A 166 -10.63 -6.97 13.18
CA ARG A 166 -10.05 -7.00 14.53
C ARG A 166 -8.58 -6.61 14.53
N ALA A 167 -7.79 -7.08 13.57
CA ALA A 167 -6.36 -6.79 13.49
C ALA A 167 -6.07 -5.32 13.14
N CYS A 168 -6.89 -4.73 12.26
CA CYS A 168 -6.84 -3.31 11.95
C CYS A 168 -7.27 -2.45 13.16
N GLY A 169 -8.33 -2.88 13.85
CA GLY A 169 -8.91 -2.20 15.01
C GLY A 169 -9.50 -0.84 14.67
N ASP A 170 -9.88 -0.08 15.70
CA ASP A 170 -10.59 1.20 15.57
C ASP A 170 -9.73 2.34 15.01
N ILE A 171 -8.41 2.13 14.95
CA ILE A 171 -7.45 3.12 14.45
C ILE A 171 -7.45 3.17 12.92
N TYR A 172 -7.65 2.01 12.29
CA TYR A 172 -7.68 1.84 10.85
C TYR A 172 -8.97 1.13 10.45
N PRO A 173 -10.14 1.74 10.70
CA PRO A 173 -11.43 1.15 10.36
C PRO A 173 -11.40 0.63 8.93
N VAL A 174 -11.74 -0.65 8.80
CA VAL A 174 -11.87 -1.32 7.51
C VAL A 174 -13.16 -0.80 6.87
N GLY A 175 -13.03 -0.08 5.78
CA GLY A 175 -14.18 0.42 5.03
C GLY A 175 -14.73 -0.66 4.10
N ARG A 176 -13.85 -1.33 3.36
CA ARG A 176 -14.25 -2.34 2.37
C ARG A 176 -13.17 -3.38 2.16
N ILE A 177 -13.59 -4.63 1.95
CA ILE A 177 -12.73 -5.70 1.45
C ILE A 177 -13.19 -6.01 0.03
N VAL A 178 -12.32 -5.76 -0.93
CA VAL A 178 -12.59 -5.95 -2.36
C VAL A 178 -12.09 -7.33 -2.77
N HIS A 179 -13.03 -8.14 -3.21
CA HIS A 179 -12.79 -9.44 -3.80
C HIS A 179 -12.62 -9.30 -5.32
N PRO A 180 -11.78 -10.14 -5.96
CA PRO A 180 -11.81 -10.30 -7.41
C PRO A 180 -13.23 -10.69 -7.84
N ASP A 181 -13.88 -9.84 -8.63
CA ASP A 181 -15.23 -10.09 -9.13
C ASP A 181 -15.21 -10.91 -10.43
N ALA A 182 -16.40 -11.24 -10.95
CA ALA A 182 -16.55 -12.01 -12.19
C ALA A 182 -16.02 -11.27 -13.44
N SER A 183 -15.85 -9.94 -13.39
CA SER A 183 -15.32 -9.11 -14.48
C SER A 183 -13.82 -8.84 -14.40
N GLY A 184 -13.22 -9.00 -13.22
CA GLY A 184 -11.81 -8.77 -12.92
C GLY A 184 -11.22 -9.93 -12.14
N HIS A 185 -10.72 -10.92 -12.87
CA HIS A 185 -10.03 -12.08 -12.32
C HIS A 185 -8.80 -11.69 -11.48
N ALA A 186 -8.32 -12.62 -10.66
CA ALA A 186 -7.24 -12.43 -9.67
C ALA A 186 -6.03 -11.60 -10.17
N SER A 187 -5.49 -11.93 -11.35
CA SER A 187 -4.35 -11.19 -11.91
C SER A 187 -4.65 -9.71 -12.16
N LEU A 188 -5.86 -9.36 -12.64
CA LEU A 188 -6.22 -7.98 -12.88
C LEU A 188 -6.30 -7.21 -11.57
N HIS A 189 -6.94 -7.81 -10.57
CA HIS A 189 -7.11 -7.23 -9.24
C HIS A 189 -5.76 -6.89 -8.60
N ARG A 190 -4.81 -7.82 -8.65
CA ARG A 190 -3.44 -7.57 -8.18
C ARG A 190 -2.74 -6.46 -8.96
N LEU A 191 -2.82 -6.48 -10.30
CA LEU A 191 -2.16 -5.47 -11.15
C LEU A 191 -2.73 -4.06 -10.92
N GLN A 192 -4.03 -3.94 -10.67
CA GLN A 192 -4.66 -2.66 -10.31
C GLN A 192 -4.06 -2.08 -9.02
N TRP A 193 -3.78 -2.92 -8.02
CA TRP A 193 -3.12 -2.46 -6.81
C TRP A 193 -1.71 -1.94 -7.11
N PHE A 194 -0.89 -2.68 -7.86
CA PHE A 194 0.47 -2.25 -8.20
C PHE A 194 0.51 -1.01 -9.09
N ALA A 195 -0.39 -0.89 -10.07
CA ALA A 195 -0.48 0.28 -10.93
C ALA A 195 -0.86 1.54 -10.15
N MET A 196 -1.59 1.38 -9.05
CA MET A 196 -1.97 2.47 -8.15
C MET A 196 -0.84 2.81 -7.15
N ALA A 197 -0.23 1.80 -6.53
CA ALA A 197 0.76 1.97 -5.46
C ALA A 197 2.17 2.32 -5.99
N CYS A 198 2.52 1.76 -7.14
CA CYS A 198 3.81 1.87 -7.79
C CYS A 198 3.64 2.25 -9.27
N PRO A 199 3.03 3.41 -9.58
CA PRO A 199 2.82 3.81 -10.96
C PRO A 199 4.16 4.03 -11.66
N GLU A 200 4.21 3.75 -12.96
CA GLU A 200 5.27 4.26 -13.82
C GLU A 200 5.29 5.79 -13.69
N GLU A 201 6.43 6.37 -13.30
CA GLU A 201 6.55 7.82 -13.31
C GLU A 201 6.49 8.27 -14.76
N GLU A 202 5.53 9.13 -15.11
CA GLU A 202 5.63 9.90 -16.35
C GLU A 202 7.01 10.56 -16.35
N GLU A 203 7.79 10.36 -17.41
CA GLU A 203 9.06 11.06 -17.60
C GLU A 203 8.78 12.56 -17.59
N LYS A 204 8.80 13.18 -16.41
CA LYS A 204 8.90 14.61 -16.27
C LYS A 204 10.24 14.96 -16.87
N GLY A 205 10.21 15.47 -18.11
CA GLY A 205 11.36 15.69 -18.97
C GLY A 205 12.60 15.98 -18.14
N LYS A 206 13.49 14.99 -18.05
CA LYS A 206 14.78 15.16 -17.37
C LYS A 206 15.36 16.44 -17.95
N PRO A 207 15.76 17.44 -17.13
CA PRO A 207 16.42 18.60 -17.67
C PRO A 207 17.61 18.07 -18.48
N VAL A 208 17.61 18.32 -19.79
CA VAL A 208 18.70 17.92 -20.68
C VAL A 208 19.89 18.76 -20.27
N VAL A 209 20.70 18.23 -19.34
CA VAL A 209 21.97 18.84 -18.95
C VAL A 209 22.94 18.54 -20.09
N THR A 210 23.04 19.49 -21.02
CA THR A 210 24.09 19.44 -22.04
C THR A 210 25.36 19.96 -21.38
N ILE A 211 26.26 19.05 -20.98
CA ILE A 211 27.59 19.43 -20.51
C ILE A 211 28.41 19.78 -21.76
N THR A 212 28.70 21.05 -21.98
CA THR A 212 29.67 21.45 -23.01
C THR A 212 31.09 21.31 -22.46
N LYS A 213 32.06 21.01 -23.34
CA LYS A 213 33.49 20.79 -23.02
C LYS A 213 34.18 21.91 -22.24
N ALA A 214 33.52 23.05 -22.01
CA ALA A 214 34.06 24.21 -21.29
C ALA A 214 33.51 24.39 -19.86
N GLY A 215 32.78 23.42 -19.30
CA GLY A 215 32.39 23.45 -17.88
C GLY A 215 31.22 24.40 -17.53
N TYR A 216 30.50 24.94 -18.51
CA TYR A 216 29.32 25.77 -18.26
C TYR A 216 28.01 24.98 -18.38
N VAL A 217 27.19 25.00 -17.33
CA VAL A 217 25.84 24.44 -17.33
C VAL A 217 24.85 25.47 -17.86
N ARG A 218 24.31 25.27 -19.07
CA ARG A 218 23.18 26.06 -19.57
C ARG A 218 21.87 25.31 -19.28
N ARG A 219 21.02 25.88 -18.42
CA ARG A 219 19.63 25.45 -18.26
C ARG A 219 18.78 26.18 -19.31
N LYS A 220 18.20 25.46 -20.28
CA LYS A 220 17.09 25.99 -21.07
C LYS A 220 15.78 25.72 -20.33
N GLN A 221 15.08 26.78 -19.94
CA GLN A 221 13.67 26.70 -19.60
C GLN A 221 12.89 26.73 -20.93
N LYS A 222 11.92 25.81 -21.08
CA LYS A 222 10.86 25.91 -22.07
C LYS A 222 9.62 26.42 -21.35
#